data_AF-A0A6C0ANP2-F1
#
_entry.id   AF-A0A6C0ANP2-F1
#
_cell.length_a   1.000
_cell.length_b   1.000
_cell.length_c   1.000
_cell.angle_alpha   90.00
_cell.angle_beta   90.00
_cell.angle_gamma   90.00
#
_symmetry.space_group_name_H-M   'P 1'
#
loop_
_entity.id
_entity.type
_entity.pdbx_description
1 polymer ?
#
loop_
_entity_poly.entity_id
_entity_poly.type
_entity_poly.pdbx_seq_one_letter_code
_entity_poly.pdbx_strand_id
1 'polypeptide(L)'
;MFSAANRASGLNGTGGLVGGAKQLQGIANVGNYKAQEDWWFFIPAIIFVDTLVVFLGRFFPQTFGRPLNQWYDEFGLAAVLSDVTIIAIGIAITRYVYTAFFMEQEGWSIWYFIGLAVLIQLVHDMAFAFGVVAKIPKGHNSMIDVFKAYVEGGPKILLVDSGMIAGSIGIAAALKNQDFHYTSSLTLVTLYALSYILFTNIKL
;
A
#
# COMPACT_ATOMS: atom_id res chain seq x y z
N MET A 1 1.72 35.60 -10.06
CA MET A 1 1.07 36.30 -8.94
C MET A 1 0.32 35.28 -8.11
N PHE A 2 0.97 34.66 -7.12
CA PHE A 2 0.29 33.89 -6.08
C PHE A 2 0.68 34.54 -4.75
N SER A 3 -0.32 35.17 -4.14
CA SER A 3 -0.18 35.99 -2.95
C SER A 3 0.09 35.10 -1.74
N ALA A 4 1.14 35.43 -1.01
CA ALA A 4 1.44 34.95 0.32
C ALA A 4 0.38 35.48 1.29
N ALA A 5 -0.52 34.62 1.75
CA ALA A 5 -1.38 34.89 2.88
C ALA A 5 -1.67 33.59 3.63
N ASN A 6 -0.75 33.20 4.51
CA ASN A 6 -1.07 32.50 5.75
C ASN A 6 0.19 32.35 6.60
N ARG A 7 0.49 33.40 7.37
CA ARG A 7 1.31 33.31 8.57
C ARG A 7 0.70 34.19 9.66
N ALA A 8 0.42 33.54 10.80
CA ALA A 8 0.11 34.10 12.12
C ALA A 8 -1.29 34.78 12.21
N SER A 9 -2.11 34.58 13.24
CA SER A 9 -1.83 34.22 14.64
C SER A 9 -3.14 34.05 15.42
N GLY A 10 -3.16 33.12 16.39
CA GLY A 10 -3.77 33.34 17.70
C GLY A 10 -5.26 33.04 17.86
N LEU A 11 -5.59 31.76 18.05
CA LEU A 11 -6.83 31.34 18.74
C LEU A 11 -6.60 31.44 20.27
N ASN A 12 -7.40 32.27 20.94
CA ASN A 12 -7.58 32.24 22.39
C ASN A 12 -8.80 31.37 22.71
N GLY A 13 -8.65 30.47 23.68
CA GLY A 13 -9.49 29.28 23.82
C GLY A 13 -10.83 29.43 24.55
N THR A 14 -11.50 28.28 24.72
CA THR A 14 -11.99 27.73 26.01
C THR A 14 -12.83 26.47 25.74
N GLY A 15 -12.63 25.45 26.58
CA GLY A 15 -13.70 24.53 27.00
C GLY A 15 -13.94 23.28 26.14
N GLY A 16 -13.51 22.12 26.63
CA GLY A 16 -14.00 20.82 26.14
C GLY A 16 -13.10 19.64 26.49
N LEU A 17 -13.28 19.07 27.67
CA LEU A 17 -12.71 17.78 28.06
C LEU A 17 -13.38 16.67 27.23
N VAL A 18 -12.68 16.13 26.25
CA VAL A 18 -12.92 14.78 25.71
C VAL A 18 -11.56 14.10 25.57
N GLY A 19 -11.43 12.93 26.17
CA GLY A 19 -10.25 12.08 26.06
C GLY A 19 -10.06 11.60 24.62
N GLY A 20 -9.48 12.45 23.79
CA GLY A 20 -9.03 12.11 22.45
C GLY A 20 -7.62 11.54 22.53
N ALA A 21 -7.40 10.39 21.90
CA ALA A 21 -6.08 9.87 21.59
C ALA A 21 -5.20 11.05 21.10
N LYS A 22 -4.08 11.27 21.78
CA LYS A 22 -3.16 12.38 21.52
C LYS A 22 -2.79 12.34 20.04
N GLN A 23 -3.41 13.22 19.24
CA GLN A 23 -3.21 13.31 17.80
C GLN A 23 -1.70 13.48 17.58
N LEU A 24 -1.07 12.56 16.85
CA LEU A 24 0.32 12.70 16.44
C LEU A 24 0.41 13.92 15.52
N GLN A 25 0.61 15.10 16.11
CA GLN A 25 0.96 16.32 15.39
C GLN A 25 2.22 16.01 14.58
N GLY A 26 2.09 15.89 13.25
CA GLY A 26 3.22 15.69 12.34
C GLY A 26 3.02 14.69 11.21
N ILE A 27 1.97 13.86 11.21
CA ILE A 27 1.73 12.88 10.13
C ILE A 27 0.67 13.41 9.15
N ALA A 28 1.04 13.51 7.87
CA ALA A 28 0.15 14.05 6.84
C ALA A 28 -1.12 13.22 6.69
N ASN A 29 -2.27 13.90 6.55
CA ASN A 29 -3.55 13.24 6.32
C ASN A 29 -3.64 12.75 4.86
N VAL A 30 -3.64 11.43 4.68
CA VAL A 30 -3.81 10.77 3.37
C VAL A 30 -5.12 9.98 3.27
N GLY A 31 -5.95 10.04 4.31
CA GLY A 31 -7.20 9.26 4.39
C GLY A 31 -8.38 9.89 3.65
N ASN A 32 -8.32 11.19 3.34
CA ASN A 32 -9.46 11.91 2.77
C ASN A 32 -9.63 11.59 1.29
N TYR A 33 -10.65 10.83 0.88
CA TYR A 33 -10.84 10.45 -0.54
C TYR A 33 -11.12 11.64 -1.46
N LYS A 34 -11.56 12.78 -0.93
CA LYS A 34 -11.83 14.00 -1.71
C LYS A 34 -10.55 14.70 -2.17
N ALA A 35 -9.43 14.45 -1.50
CA ALA A 35 -8.11 14.96 -1.87
C ALA A 35 -7.50 14.10 -3.00
N GLN A 36 -7.94 14.32 -4.24
CA GLN A 36 -7.55 13.49 -5.38
C GLN A 36 -6.04 13.53 -5.65
N GLU A 37 -5.39 14.64 -5.32
CA GLU A 37 -3.94 14.85 -5.42
C GLU A 37 -3.13 13.84 -4.61
N ASP A 38 -3.72 13.19 -3.59
CA ASP A 38 -3.01 12.20 -2.77
C ASP A 38 -2.56 10.96 -3.56
N TRP A 39 -3.18 10.69 -4.72
CA TRP A 39 -2.71 9.63 -5.63
C TRP A 39 -1.29 9.88 -6.16
N TRP A 40 -0.84 11.14 -6.17
CA TRP A 40 0.55 11.50 -6.47
C TRP A 40 1.54 10.94 -5.45
N PHE A 41 1.10 10.64 -4.24
CA PHE A 41 1.94 10.04 -3.19
C PHE A 41 1.71 8.54 -3.07
N PHE A 42 0.47 8.07 -3.23
CA PHE A 42 0.15 6.65 -3.12
C PHE A 42 0.80 5.80 -4.21
N ILE A 43 0.69 6.18 -5.49
CA ILE A 43 1.23 5.34 -6.57
C ILE A 43 2.76 5.16 -6.44
N PRO A 44 3.56 6.23 -6.24
CA PRO A 44 4.98 6.08 -5.92
C PRO A 44 5.27 5.22 -4.69
N ALA A 45 4.51 5.41 -3.61
CA ALA A 45 4.69 4.64 -2.39
C ALA A 45 4.42 3.15 -2.59
N ILE A 46 3.38 2.79 -3.33
CA ILE A 46 3.04 1.40 -3.64
C ILE A 46 4.14 0.77 -4.50
N ILE A 47 4.57 1.43 -5.58
CA ILE A 47 5.64 0.94 -6.45
C ILE A 47 6.94 0.76 -5.66
N PHE A 48 7.27 1.70 -4.77
CA PHE A 48 8.46 1.61 -3.93
C PHE A 48 8.40 0.42 -2.96
N VAL A 49 7.28 0.23 -2.27
CA VAL A 49 7.10 -0.90 -1.37
C VAL A 49 7.13 -2.23 -2.12
N ASP A 50 6.44 -2.33 -3.25
CA ASP A 50 6.47 -3.51 -4.12
C ASP A 50 7.91 -3.83 -4.55
N THR A 51 8.65 -2.82 -5.03
CA THR A 51 10.06 -2.98 -5.42
C THR A 51 10.93 -3.46 -4.26
N LEU A 52 10.69 -2.98 -3.03
CA LEU A 52 11.39 -3.47 -1.83
C LEU A 52 11.05 -4.93 -1.53
N VAL A 53 9.80 -5.35 -1.69
CA VAL A 53 9.38 -6.76 -1.51
C VAL A 53 10.02 -7.65 -2.57
N VAL A 54 10.00 -7.24 -3.84
CA VAL A 54 10.70 -7.94 -4.93
C VAL A 54 12.20 -8.05 -4.61
N PHE A 55 12.84 -6.95 -4.17
CA PHE A 55 14.24 -6.95 -3.75
C PHE A 55 14.50 -7.97 -2.63
N LEU A 56 13.67 -7.99 -1.60
CA LEU A 56 13.81 -8.97 -0.51
C LEU A 56 13.63 -10.41 -1.00
N GLY A 57 12.66 -10.64 -1.90
CA GLY A 57 12.46 -11.94 -2.54
C GLY A 57 13.67 -12.42 -3.35
N ARG A 58 14.24 -11.54 -4.18
CA ARG A 58 15.36 -11.85 -5.07
C ARG A 58 16.69 -12.04 -4.32
N PHE A 59 16.96 -11.22 -3.32
CA PHE A 59 18.26 -11.20 -2.63
C PHE A 59 18.29 -12.04 -1.34
N PHE A 60 17.13 -12.35 -0.77
CA PHE A 60 17.02 -13.18 0.45
C PHE A 60 15.99 -14.31 0.28
N PRO A 61 16.15 -15.18 -0.75
CA PRO A 61 15.14 -16.20 -1.12
C PRO A 61 14.88 -17.24 -0.04
N GLN A 62 15.83 -17.48 0.89
CA GLN A 62 15.65 -18.40 2.01
C GLN A 62 14.63 -17.90 3.05
N THR A 63 14.52 -16.58 3.20
CA THR A 63 13.65 -15.93 4.20
C THR A 63 12.31 -15.51 3.60
N PHE A 64 12.33 -14.92 2.40
CA PHE A 64 11.15 -14.35 1.74
C PHE A 64 10.57 -15.25 0.62
N GLY A 65 11.24 -16.36 0.32
CA GLY A 65 10.61 -17.57 -0.20
C GLY A 65 10.78 -17.86 -1.70
N ARG A 66 10.59 -19.14 -2.03
CA ARG A 66 10.41 -19.63 -3.41
C ARG A 66 9.08 -19.19 -4.05
N PRO A 67 7.95 -19.14 -3.31
CA PRO A 67 6.67 -18.62 -3.83
C PRO A 67 6.81 -17.26 -4.50
N LEU A 68 7.27 -16.25 -3.76
CA LEU A 68 7.41 -14.89 -4.27
C LEU A 68 8.29 -14.83 -5.54
N ASN A 69 9.38 -15.60 -5.58
CA ASN A 69 10.22 -15.67 -6.77
C ASN A 69 9.53 -16.35 -7.96
N GLN A 70 8.76 -17.42 -7.74
CA GLN A 70 8.00 -18.07 -8.80
C GLN A 70 6.97 -17.11 -9.42
N TRP A 71 6.28 -16.32 -8.60
CA TRP A 71 5.33 -15.30 -9.05
C TRP A 71 5.97 -14.32 -10.04
N TYR A 72 7.11 -13.74 -9.66
CA TYR A 72 7.80 -12.76 -10.49
C TYR A 72 8.59 -13.38 -11.65
N ASP A 73 9.05 -14.62 -11.53
CA ASP A 73 9.70 -15.36 -12.63
C ASP A 73 8.69 -15.71 -13.73
N GLU A 74 7.46 -16.06 -13.37
CA GLU A 74 6.44 -16.48 -14.33
C GLU A 74 5.73 -15.29 -15.00
N PHE A 75 5.48 -14.21 -14.27
CA PHE A 75 4.66 -13.09 -14.76
C PHE A 75 5.41 -11.76 -14.91
N GLY A 76 6.61 -11.62 -14.36
CA GLY A 76 7.44 -10.41 -14.50
C GLY A 76 6.67 -9.14 -14.17
N LEU A 77 6.59 -8.21 -15.13
CA LEU A 77 5.89 -6.94 -14.94
C LEU A 77 4.38 -7.08 -14.76
N ALA A 78 3.76 -8.17 -15.25
CA ALA A 78 2.33 -8.40 -15.02
C ALA A 78 2.03 -8.72 -13.55
N ALA A 79 2.94 -9.42 -12.86
CA ALA A 79 2.87 -9.62 -11.41
C ALA A 79 2.95 -8.29 -10.66
N VAL A 80 3.98 -7.48 -10.97
CA VAL A 80 4.14 -6.12 -10.40
C VAL A 80 2.87 -5.27 -10.60
N LEU A 81 2.31 -5.25 -11.82
CA LEU A 81 1.11 -4.47 -12.10
C LEU A 81 -0.10 -4.97 -11.30
N SER A 82 -0.24 -6.29 -11.15
CA SER A 82 -1.29 -6.88 -10.31
C SER A 82 -1.16 -6.45 -8.86
N ASP A 83 0.05 -6.54 -8.29
CA ASP A 83 0.31 -6.20 -6.89
C ASP A 83 0.11 -4.71 -6.63
N VAL A 84 0.61 -3.84 -7.51
CA VAL A 84 0.43 -2.38 -7.42
C VAL A 84 -1.05 -2.00 -7.54
N THR A 85 -1.78 -2.58 -8.48
CA THR A 85 -3.20 -2.21 -8.70
C THR A 85 -4.09 -2.70 -7.58
N ILE A 86 -3.85 -3.91 -7.04
CA ILE A 86 -4.71 -4.43 -5.97
C ILE A 86 -4.53 -3.66 -4.66
N ILE A 87 -3.29 -3.27 -4.32
CA ILE A 87 -3.02 -2.40 -3.17
C ILE A 87 -3.67 -1.02 -3.38
N ALA A 88 -3.57 -0.46 -4.59
CA ALA A 88 -4.22 0.82 -4.91
C ALA A 88 -5.74 0.73 -4.73
N ILE A 89 -6.38 -0.34 -5.20
CA ILE A 89 -7.83 -0.57 -5.02
C ILE A 89 -8.17 -0.67 -3.53
N GLY A 90 -7.41 -1.45 -2.75
CA GLY A 90 -7.59 -1.58 -1.30
C GLY A 90 -7.52 -0.21 -0.58
N ILE A 91 -6.51 0.60 -0.93
CA ILE A 91 -6.37 1.97 -0.40
C ILE A 91 -7.54 2.85 -0.85
N ALA A 92 -7.99 2.79 -2.10
CA ALA A 92 -9.11 3.59 -2.59
C ALA A 92 -10.39 3.32 -1.78
N ILE A 93 -10.71 2.04 -1.55
CA ILE A 93 -11.85 1.62 -0.73
C ILE A 93 -11.66 2.12 0.71
N THR A 94 -10.46 1.95 1.27
CA THR A 94 -10.14 2.42 2.63
C THR A 94 -10.35 3.93 2.77
N ARG A 95 -9.87 4.74 1.81
CA ARG A 95 -10.06 6.20 1.83
C ARG A 95 -11.54 6.58 1.83
N TYR A 96 -12.34 5.90 1.00
CA TYR A 96 -13.78 6.13 0.95
C TYR A 96 -14.44 5.81 2.31
N VAL A 97 -14.23 4.59 2.82
CA VAL A 97 -14.82 4.13 4.09
C VAL A 97 -14.34 4.97 5.26
N TYR A 98 -13.04 5.24 5.35
CA TYR A 98 -12.47 6.05 6.44
C TYR A 98 -13.06 7.46 6.46
N THR A 99 -13.14 8.11 5.29
CA THR A 99 -13.70 9.47 5.21
C THR A 99 -15.19 9.48 5.53
N ALA A 100 -15.95 8.51 5.03
CA ALA A 100 -17.40 8.48 5.18
C ALA A 100 -17.84 8.17 6.61
N PHE A 101 -17.09 7.36 7.36
CA PHE A 101 -17.53 6.84 8.65
C PHE A 101 -16.69 7.29 9.85
N PHE A 102 -15.40 7.57 9.66
CA PHE A 102 -14.47 7.82 10.78
C PHE A 102 -13.94 9.25 10.81
N MET A 103 -13.70 9.87 9.65
CA MET A 103 -13.01 11.15 9.58
C MET A 103 -13.76 12.31 10.24
N GLU A 104 -15.09 12.34 10.15
CA GLU A 104 -15.89 13.38 10.81
C GLU A 104 -16.01 13.19 12.33
N GLN A 105 -15.99 11.94 12.82
CA GLN A 105 -16.21 11.60 14.24
C GLN A 105 -14.89 11.59 15.03
N GLU A 106 -13.88 10.93 14.50
CA GLU A 106 -12.60 10.65 15.17
C GLU A 106 -11.45 11.55 14.66
N GLY A 107 -11.65 12.21 13.51
CA GLY A 107 -10.60 12.96 12.84
C GLY A 107 -9.56 12.07 12.16
N TRP A 108 -8.39 12.67 11.87
CA TRP A 108 -7.28 11.96 11.24
C TRP A 108 -6.45 11.17 12.26
N SER A 109 -6.32 9.86 12.02
CA SER A 109 -5.44 8.93 12.73
C SER A 109 -4.86 7.93 11.73
N ILE A 110 -3.54 7.96 11.53
CA ILE A 110 -2.88 7.02 10.62
C ILE A 110 -3.02 5.57 11.08
N TRP A 111 -3.07 5.32 12.39
CA TRP A 111 -3.17 3.96 12.93
C TRP A 111 -4.56 3.37 12.71
N TYR A 112 -5.61 4.17 12.85
CA TYR A 112 -6.96 3.72 12.51
C TYR A 112 -7.11 3.51 11.00
N PHE A 113 -6.50 4.39 10.20
CA PHE A 113 -6.49 4.24 8.75
C PHE A 113 -5.76 2.97 8.29
N ILE A 114 -4.58 2.67 8.84
CA ILE A 114 -3.83 1.44 8.57
C ILE A 114 -4.62 0.21 9.05
N GLY A 115 -5.18 0.24 10.27
CA GLY A 115 -5.97 -0.87 10.79
C GLY A 115 -7.18 -1.19 9.93
N LEU A 116 -7.88 -0.15 9.46
CA LEU A 116 -8.99 -0.29 8.50
C LEU A 116 -8.51 -0.84 7.16
N ALA A 117 -7.38 -0.35 6.64
CA ALA A 117 -6.81 -0.82 5.38
C ALA A 117 -6.46 -2.30 5.42
N VAL A 118 -5.80 -2.75 6.49
CA VAL A 118 -5.48 -4.16 6.71
C VAL A 118 -6.76 -5.00 6.82
N LEU A 119 -7.78 -4.52 7.52
CA LEU A 119 -9.06 -5.24 7.59
C LEU A 119 -9.72 -5.38 6.21
N ILE A 120 -9.75 -4.31 5.41
CA ILE A 120 -10.28 -4.33 4.05
C ILE A 120 -9.48 -5.28 3.16
N GLN A 121 -8.14 -5.26 3.26
CA GLN A 121 -7.26 -6.16 2.54
C GLN A 121 -7.58 -7.63 2.86
N LEU A 122 -7.70 -7.99 4.14
CA LEU A 122 -8.02 -9.37 4.53
C LEU A 122 -9.40 -9.82 4.00
N VAL A 123 -10.40 -8.94 4.06
CA VAL A 123 -11.74 -9.24 3.50
C VAL A 123 -11.66 -9.42 1.98
N HIS A 124 -10.91 -8.55 1.29
CA HIS A 124 -10.67 -8.65 -0.14
C HIS A 124 -9.99 -9.98 -0.51
N ASP A 125 -8.93 -10.37 0.19
CA ASP A 125 -8.15 -11.57 -0.12
C ASP A 125 -8.98 -12.85 0.10
N MET A 126 -9.79 -12.88 1.16
CA MET A 126 -10.75 -13.96 1.37
C MET A 126 -11.81 -13.99 0.25
N ALA A 127 -12.35 -12.84 -0.13
CA ALA A 127 -13.33 -12.75 -1.21
C ALA A 127 -12.73 -13.18 -2.56
N PHE A 128 -11.47 -12.84 -2.84
CA PHE A 128 -10.77 -13.26 -4.04
C PHE A 128 -10.48 -14.77 -4.02
N ALA A 129 -9.98 -15.30 -2.90
CA ALA A 129 -9.67 -16.71 -2.73
C ALA A 129 -10.92 -17.61 -2.94
N PHE A 130 -12.02 -17.31 -2.24
CA PHE A 130 -13.24 -18.13 -2.31
C PHE A 130 -14.14 -17.77 -3.49
N GLY A 131 -14.19 -16.49 -3.86
CA GLY A 131 -15.09 -15.97 -4.89
C GLY A 131 -14.58 -16.20 -6.31
N VAL A 132 -13.26 -16.19 -6.51
CA VAL A 132 -12.61 -16.25 -7.84
C VAL A 132 -11.68 -17.46 -7.94
N VAL A 133 -10.63 -17.54 -7.12
CA VAL A 133 -9.56 -18.55 -7.25
C VAL A 133 -10.11 -19.97 -7.15
N ALA A 134 -10.96 -20.24 -6.15
CA ALA A 134 -11.54 -21.57 -5.93
C ALA A 134 -12.47 -22.05 -7.05
N LYS A 135 -13.04 -21.14 -7.85
CA LYS A 135 -14.06 -21.47 -8.87
C LYS A 135 -13.48 -21.70 -10.25
N ILE A 136 -12.29 -21.18 -10.54
CA ILE A 136 -11.64 -21.35 -11.84
C ILE A 136 -10.92 -22.70 -11.84
N PRO A 137 -11.16 -23.62 -12.79
CA PRO A 137 -10.45 -24.90 -12.85
C PRO A 137 -8.94 -24.74 -13.07
N LYS A 138 -8.13 -25.70 -12.60
CA LYS A 138 -6.68 -25.70 -12.87
C LYS A 138 -6.43 -25.81 -14.39
N GLY A 139 -5.47 -25.05 -14.93
CA GLY A 139 -5.10 -25.01 -16.34
C GLY A 139 -5.83 -23.94 -17.17
N HIS A 140 -6.77 -23.18 -16.59
CA HIS A 140 -7.54 -22.16 -17.31
C HIS A 140 -6.89 -20.76 -17.23
N ASN A 141 -6.10 -20.50 -16.19
CA ASN A 141 -5.42 -19.23 -15.99
C ASN A 141 -4.17 -19.47 -15.12
N SER A 142 -2.99 -19.23 -15.70
CA SER A 142 -1.70 -19.49 -15.05
C SER A 142 -1.53 -18.72 -13.75
N MET A 143 -1.96 -17.45 -13.71
CA MET A 143 -1.87 -16.60 -12.53
C MET A 143 -2.72 -17.14 -11.37
N ILE A 144 -3.94 -17.58 -11.68
CA ILE A 144 -4.82 -18.23 -10.70
C ILE A 144 -4.26 -19.58 -10.26
N ASP A 145 -3.60 -20.33 -11.13
CA ASP A 145 -3.03 -21.62 -10.79
C ASP A 145 -1.85 -21.49 -9.83
N VAL A 146 -1.04 -20.44 -10.01
CA VAL A 146 0.00 -20.07 -9.04
C VAL A 146 -0.61 -19.66 -7.70
N PHE A 147 -1.69 -18.86 -7.70
CA PHE A 147 -2.44 -18.54 -6.47
C PHE A 147 -2.99 -19.78 -5.75
N LYS A 148 -3.49 -20.78 -6.47
CA LYS A 148 -3.96 -22.03 -5.84
C LYS A 148 -2.82 -22.77 -5.13
N ALA A 149 -1.64 -22.86 -5.76
CA ALA A 149 -0.46 -23.44 -5.14
C ALA A 149 -0.03 -22.68 -3.87
N TYR A 150 -0.27 -21.36 -3.84
CA TYR A 150 0.01 -20.52 -2.67
C TYR A 150 -0.97 -20.70 -1.52
N VAL A 151 -2.27 -20.82 -1.79
CA VAL A 151 -3.27 -21.10 -0.76
C VAL A 151 -2.98 -22.45 -0.07
N GLU A 152 -2.46 -23.43 -0.82
CA GLU A 152 -2.00 -24.71 -0.27
C GLU A 152 -0.75 -24.55 0.64
N GLY A 153 0.05 -23.50 0.45
CA GLY A 153 1.31 -23.21 1.16
C GLY A 153 1.19 -22.43 2.50
N GLY A 154 -0.01 -21.98 2.87
CA GLY A 154 -0.32 -21.44 4.20
C GLY A 154 -0.42 -19.90 4.31
N PRO A 155 -0.72 -19.37 5.51
CA PRO A 155 -1.21 -18.00 5.72
C PRO A 155 -0.15 -16.89 5.66
N LYS A 156 1.12 -17.23 5.36
CA LYS A 156 2.23 -16.25 5.38
C LYS A 156 2.04 -15.10 4.39
N ILE A 157 1.31 -15.33 3.31
CA ILE A 157 1.06 -14.34 2.25
C ILE A 157 0.20 -13.19 2.77
N LEU A 158 -0.83 -13.48 3.58
CA LEU A 158 -1.69 -12.46 4.18
C LEU A 158 -0.91 -11.45 5.04
N LEU A 159 0.17 -11.90 5.68
CA LEU A 159 1.04 -11.02 6.48
C LEU A 159 1.87 -10.10 5.60
N VAL A 160 2.36 -10.59 4.45
CA VAL A 160 3.11 -9.79 3.49
C VAL A 160 2.21 -8.73 2.88
N ASP A 161 1.01 -9.09 2.42
CA ASP A 161 0.05 -8.15 1.81
C ASP A 161 -0.39 -7.06 2.79
N SER A 162 -0.65 -7.44 4.05
CA SER A 162 -0.94 -6.49 5.14
C SER A 162 0.24 -5.55 5.42
N GLY A 163 1.47 -6.07 5.36
CA GLY A 163 2.69 -5.27 5.51
C GLY A 163 2.88 -4.30 4.34
N MET A 164 2.58 -4.74 3.12
CA MET A 164 2.68 -3.91 1.91
C MET A 164 1.70 -2.74 1.95
N ILE A 165 0.41 -2.99 2.23
CA ILE A 165 -0.57 -1.89 2.30
C ILE A 165 -0.25 -0.91 3.44
N ALA A 166 0.15 -1.39 4.62
CA ALA A 166 0.55 -0.54 5.73
C ALA A 166 1.81 0.29 5.39
N GLY A 167 2.81 -0.34 4.77
CA GLY A 167 4.03 0.32 4.30
C GLY A 167 3.73 1.40 3.25
N SER A 168 2.86 1.10 2.28
CA SER A 168 2.48 2.05 1.23
C SER A 168 1.76 3.27 1.81
N ILE A 169 0.88 3.08 2.79
CA ILE A 169 0.21 4.17 3.50
C ILE A 169 1.23 5.03 4.27
N GLY A 170 2.14 4.40 5.01
CA GLY A 170 3.17 5.11 5.78
C GLY A 170 4.09 5.94 4.89
N ILE A 171 4.55 5.36 3.78
CA ILE A 171 5.41 6.06 2.82
C ILE A 171 4.64 7.16 2.08
N ALA A 172 3.38 6.93 1.70
CA ALA A 172 2.56 7.99 1.09
C ALA A 172 2.37 9.18 2.03
N ALA A 173 2.14 8.93 3.33
CA ALA A 173 2.05 9.99 4.33
C ALA A 173 3.37 10.75 4.50
N ALA A 174 4.52 10.08 4.38
CA ALA A 174 5.83 10.72 4.40
C ALA A 174 6.08 11.56 3.12
N LEU A 175 5.74 11.01 1.94
CA LEU A 175 5.89 11.68 0.65
C LEU A 175 5.02 12.92 0.52
N LYS A 176 3.83 12.94 1.15
CA LYS A 176 2.96 14.12 1.17
C LYS A 176 3.61 15.37 1.80
N ASN A 177 4.63 15.18 2.64
CA ASN A 177 5.42 16.27 3.22
C ASN A 177 6.64 16.67 2.38
N GLN A 178 6.88 15.99 1.26
CA GLN A 178 8.01 16.26 0.37
C GLN A 178 7.57 17.08 -0.85
N ASP A 179 8.55 17.69 -1.52
CA ASP A 179 8.28 18.39 -2.77
C ASP A 179 8.11 17.42 -3.97
N PHE A 180 7.66 18.01 -5.08
CA PHE A 180 7.44 17.29 -6.33
C PHE A 180 8.71 16.62 -6.88
N HIS A 181 9.86 17.28 -6.78
CA HIS A 181 11.12 16.77 -7.32
C HIS A 181 11.59 15.56 -6.54
N TYR A 182 11.43 15.56 -5.21
CA TYR A 182 11.74 14.39 -4.39
C TYR A 182 10.88 13.17 -4.78
N THR A 183 9.56 13.36 -4.81
CA THR A 183 8.61 12.26 -5.14
C THR A 183 8.85 11.72 -6.55
N SER A 184 9.08 12.61 -7.52
CA SER A 184 9.38 12.23 -8.91
C SER A 184 10.70 11.47 -9.01
N SER A 185 11.75 11.96 -8.34
CA SER A 185 13.08 11.33 -8.37
C SER A 185 13.03 9.94 -7.74
N LEU A 186 12.36 9.79 -6.59
CA LEU A 186 12.15 8.49 -5.95
C LEU A 186 11.44 7.53 -6.91
N THR A 187 10.35 7.98 -7.55
CA THR A 187 9.57 7.16 -8.48
C THR A 187 10.43 6.69 -9.66
N LEU A 188 11.19 7.59 -10.28
CA LEU A 188 12.04 7.28 -11.43
C LEU A 188 13.15 6.30 -11.06
N VAL A 189 13.85 6.54 -9.95
CA VAL A 189 14.91 5.64 -9.45
C VAL A 189 14.33 4.26 -9.12
N THR A 190 13.15 4.23 -8.49
CA THR A 190 12.47 2.98 -8.12
C THR A 190 12.10 2.17 -9.35
N LEU A 191 11.43 2.78 -10.33
CA LEU A 191 11.05 2.09 -11.57
C LEU A 191 12.26 1.59 -12.36
N TYR A 192 13.32 2.40 -12.41
CA TYR A 192 14.58 1.99 -13.03
C TYR A 192 15.18 0.79 -12.30
N ALA A 193 15.34 0.86 -10.97
CA ALA A 193 15.89 -0.22 -10.15
C ALA A 193 15.04 -1.50 -10.24
N LEU A 194 13.71 -1.36 -10.20
CA LEU A 194 12.76 -2.46 -10.32
C LEU A 194 13.03 -3.30 -11.57
N SER A 195 13.31 -2.66 -12.71
CA SER A 195 13.58 -3.40 -13.95
C SER A 195 14.79 -4.34 -13.82
N TYR A 196 15.85 -3.96 -13.11
CA TYR A 196 17.02 -4.82 -12.91
C TYR A 196 16.80 -5.84 -11.79
N ILE A 197 16.18 -5.40 -10.68
CA ILE A 197 15.88 -6.26 -9.55
C ILE A 197 14.96 -7.39 -9.99
N LEU A 198 13.91 -7.10 -10.74
CA LEU A 198 12.90 -8.08 -11.18
C LEU A 198 13.52 -9.26 -11.93
N PHE A 199 14.56 -9.04 -12.73
CA PHE A 199 15.26 -10.08 -13.49
C PHE A 199 16.55 -10.60 -12.80
N THR A 200 16.78 -10.22 -11.55
CA THR A 200 17.88 -10.76 -10.75
C THR A 200 17.41 -12.00 -9.99
N ASN A 201 18.11 -13.12 -10.17
CA ASN A 201 17.83 -14.34 -9.41
C ASN A 201 19.14 -14.94 -8.89
N ILE A 202 19.39 -14.76 -7.59
CA ILE A 202 20.59 -15.27 -6.93
C ILE A 202 20.35 -16.75 -6.60
N LYS A 203 21.00 -17.63 -7.38
CA LYS A 203 21.06 -19.06 -7.08
C LYS A 203 22.13 -19.28 -6.01
N LEU A 204 21.70 -19.33 -4.74
CA LEU A 204 22.54 -19.75 -3.61
C LEU A 204 22.46 -21.26 -3.42
#